data_AF-A0A7C1YFW3-F1
#
_entry.id   AF-A0A7C1YFW3-F1
#
_cell.length_a   1.000
_cell.length_b   1.000
_cell.length_c   1.000
_cell.angle_alpha   90.00
_cell.angle_beta   90.00
_cell.angle_gamma   90.00
#
_symmetry.space_group_name_H-M   'P 1'
#
loop_
_entity.id
_entity.type
_entity.pdbx_description
1 polymer ?
#
loop_
_entity_poly.entity_id
_entity_poly.type
_entity_poly.pdbx_seq_one_letter_code
_entity_poly.pdbx_strand_id
1 'polypeptide(L)' 'WELSFSFARALQGPAMAAWGKDPSDIAGAQALFARRCRLAAAARRGEYAPTMESQD' A
#
# COMPACT_ATOMS: atom_id res chain seq x y z
N TRP A 1 -6.52 21.34 -11.27
CA TRP A 1 -7.20 20.64 -10.16
C TRP A 1 -6.26 19.56 -9.67
N GLU A 2 -6.26 19.25 -8.36
CA GLU A 2 -5.49 18.12 -7.85
C GLU A 2 -6.07 16.80 -8.33
N LEU A 3 -5.20 15.89 -8.78
CA LEU A 3 -5.54 14.51 -9.11
C LEU A 3 -5.01 13.63 -7.98
N SER A 4 -5.91 12.95 -7.28
CA SER A 4 -5.56 12.08 -6.15
C SER A 4 -6.48 10.87 -6.08
N PHE A 5 -6.20 9.99 -5.13
CA PHE A 5 -6.89 8.73 -4.93
C PHE A 5 -7.76 8.72 -3.68
N SER A 6 -8.90 8.04 -3.77
CA SER A 6 -9.73 7.64 -2.62
C SER A 6 -9.93 6.13 -2.74
N PHE A 7 -8.92 5.38 -2.31
CA PHE A 7 -8.85 3.93 -2.51
C PHE A 7 -9.12 3.17 -1.23
N ALA A 8 -10.06 2.21 -1.31
CA ALA A 8 -10.27 1.21 -0.26
C ALA A 8 -9.43 -0.04 -0.56
N ARG A 9 -9.92 -0.91 -1.45
CA ARG A 9 -9.35 -2.24 -1.71
C ARG A 9 -7.89 -2.21 -2.18
N ALA A 10 -7.49 -1.21 -2.96
CA ALA A 10 -6.11 -1.12 -3.47
C ALA A 10 -5.06 -0.79 -2.39
N LEU A 11 -5.49 -0.20 -1.27
CA LEU A 11 -4.63 0.07 -0.10
C LEU A 11 -4.77 -1.04 0.95
N GLN A 12 -6.00 -1.41 1.29
CA GLN A 12 -6.30 -2.32 2.41
C GLN A 12 -6.17 -3.80 2.02
N GLY A 13 -6.42 -4.17 0.77
CA GLY A 13 -6.52 -5.57 0.32
C GLY A 13 -5.31 -6.43 0.70
N PRO A 14 -4.07 -6.02 0.34
CA PRO A 14 -2.87 -6.78 0.71
C PRO A 14 -2.67 -6.91 2.23
N ALA A 15 -2.90 -5.83 2.98
CA ALA A 15 -2.77 -5.83 4.44
C ALA A 15 -3.81 -6.75 5.11
N MET A 16 -5.07 -6.70 4.67
CA MET A 16 -6.13 -7.58 5.17
C MET A 16 -5.87 -9.05 4.82
N ALA A 17 -5.35 -9.34 3.63
CA ALA A 17 -5.01 -10.70 3.23
C ALA A 17 -3.85 -11.28 4.06
N ALA A 18 -2.85 -10.46 4.41
CA ALA A 18 -1.77 -10.87 5.31
C ALA A 18 -2.27 -11.08 6.74
N TRP A 19 -2.99 -10.10 7.28
CA TRP A 19 -3.57 -10.18 8.63
C TRP A 19 -4.54 -11.35 8.81
N GLY A 20 -5.34 -11.66 7.78
CA GLY A 20 -6.25 -12.80 7.81
C GLY A 20 -5.55 -14.17 7.86
N LYS A 21 -4.26 -14.26 7.50
CA LYS A 21 -3.46 -15.49 7.63
C LYS A 21 -2.86 -15.63 9.03
N ASP A 22 -2.37 -14.54 9.58
CA ASP A 22 -1.83 -14.48 10.94
C ASP A 22 -2.31 -13.20 11.65
N PRO A 23 -3.38 -13.30 12.46
CA PRO A 23 -3.92 -12.14 13.17
C PRO A 23 -2.97 -11.55 14.21
N SER A 24 -1.93 -12.28 14.63
CA SER A 24 -0.93 -11.81 15.57
C SER A 24 0.15 -10.93 14.90
N ASP A 25 0.36 -11.07 13.59
CA ASP A 25 1.28 -10.25 12.81
C ASP A 25 0.65 -8.90 12.38
N ILE A 26 0.34 -8.08 13.39
CA ILE A 26 -0.20 -6.74 13.18
C ILE A 26 0.84 -5.85 12.48
N ALA A 27 2.11 -5.97 12.86
CA ALA A 27 3.19 -5.15 12.34
C ALA A 27 3.43 -5.39 10.84
N GLY A 28 3.45 -6.65 10.39
CA GLY A 28 3.57 -7.01 8.98
C GLY A 28 2.38 -6.50 8.14
N ALA A 29 1.15 -6.65 8.65
CA ALA A 29 -0.03 -6.10 7.98
C ALA A 29 0.02 -4.58 7.84
N GLN A 30 0.44 -3.86 8.89
CA GLN A 30 0.61 -2.40 8.86
C GLN A 30 1.71 -1.97 7.90
N ALA A 31 2.83 -2.70 7.84
CA ALA A 31 3.91 -2.43 6.89
C ALA A 31 3.44 -2.52 5.44
N LEU A 32 2.64 -3.55 5.11
CA LEU A 32 2.04 -3.70 3.78
C LEU A 32 1.10 -2.54 3.44
N PHE A 33 0.23 -2.13 4.39
CA PHE A 33 -0.65 -0.98 4.18
C PHE A 33 0.14 0.31 3.94
N ALA A 34 1.12 0.60 4.79
CA ALA A 34 1.99 1.77 4.67
C ALA A 34 2.71 1.81 3.33
N ARG A 35 3.21 0.65 2.87
CA ARG A 35 3.85 0.51 1.56
C ARG A 35 2.91 0.88 0.41
N ARG A 36 1.67 0.37 0.39
CA ARG A 36 0.67 0.75 -0.62
C ARG A 36 0.38 2.25 -0.61
N CYS A 37 0.28 2.86 0.58
CA CYS A 37 0.10 4.31 0.73
C CYS A 37 1.27 5.11 0.14
N ARG A 38 2.52 4.68 0.37
CA ARG A 38 3.72 5.34 -0.21
C ARG A 38 3.72 5.25 -1.73
N LEU A 39 3.40 4.10 -2.29
CA LEU A 39 3.33 3.90 -3.75
C LEU A 39 2.22 4.75 -4.38
N ALA A 40 1.04 4.79 -3.78
CA ALA A 40 -0.05 5.64 -4.24
C ALA A 40 0.34 7.12 -4.17
N ALA A 41 1.01 7.56 -3.09
CA ALA A 41 1.50 8.93 -2.95
C ALA A 41 2.55 9.29 -4.02
N ALA A 42 3.46 8.36 -4.37
CA ALA A 42 4.40 8.54 -5.48
C ALA A 42 3.67 8.64 -6.83
N ALA A 43 2.67 7.79 -7.06
CA ALA A 43 1.88 7.82 -8.29
C ALA A 43 1.13 9.14 -8.47
N ARG A 44 0.57 9.69 -7.38
CA ARG A 44 -0.07 11.02 -7.37
C ARG A 44 0.88 12.13 -7.80
N ARG A 45 2.18 12.01 -7.48
CA ARG A 45 3.21 12.99 -7.89
C ARG A 45 3.82 12.69 -9.26
N GLY A 46 3.43 11.61 -9.93
CA GLY A 46 4.05 11.16 -11.18
C GLY A 46 5.45 10.55 -10.99
N GLU A 47 5.79 10.15 -9.77
CA GLU A 47 7.11 9.61 -9.40
C GLU A 47 7.13 8.08 -9.30
N TYR A 48 5.96 7.43 -9.41
CA TYR A 48 5.88 5.98 -9.32
C TYR A 48 6.61 5.30 -10.47
N ALA A 49 7.45 4.33 -10.14
CA ALA A 49 8.06 3.40 -11.08
C ALA A 49 7.76 1.95 -10.67
N PRO A 50 7.54 1.02 -11.62
CA PRO A 50 7.29 -0.39 -11.31
C PRO A 50 8.38 -1.05 -10.45
N THR A 51 9.62 -0.58 -10.52
CA THR A 51 10.75 -1.07 -9.71
C THR A 51 10.56 -0.81 -8.20
N MET A 52 9.75 0.16 -7.81
CA MET A 52 9.42 0.43 -6.41
C MET A 52 8.58 -0.71 -5.78
N GLU A 53 7.90 -1.51 -6.60
CA GLU A 53 7.12 -2.68 -6.14
C GLU A 53 8.02 -3.86 -5.73
N SER A 54 9.33 -3.76 -5.87
CA SER A 54 10.31 -4.75 -5.38
C SER A 54 11.20 -4.21 -4.26
N GLN A 55 10.98 -2.96 -3.84
CA GLN A 55 11.69 -2.36 -2.70
C GLN A 55 10.87 -2.57 -1.43
N ASP A 56 11.58 -2.88 -0.34
CA ASP A 56 11.04 -3.12 1.00
C ASP A 56 11.00 -1.84 1.83
#